data_AF-A0AAW5CSM1-F1
#
_entry.id   AF-A0AAW5CSM1-F1
#
_cell.length_a   1.000
_cell.length_b   1.000
_cell.length_c   1.000
_cell.angle_alpha   90.00
_cell.angle_beta   90.00
_cell.angle_gamma   90.00
#
_symmetry.space_group_name_H-M   'P 1'
#
loop_
_entity.id
_entity.type
_entity.pdbx_description
1 polymer ?
#
loop_
_entity_poly.entity_id
_entity_poly.type
_entity_poly.pdbx_seq_one_letter_code
_entity_poly.pdbx_strand_id
1 'polypeptide(L)'
;MMKVRGIANANDVVSAYEKANLYAKKHNSSKVLVDVSELEHRFAAIDIVNIMPKVAHNIGNLHIARVVGFEGYMHDLFLQKIKRFNISAENFECFKSAREWLSRL
;
A
#
# COMPACT_ATOMS: atom_id res chain seq x y z
N MET A 1 4.61 -10.15 6.22
CA MET A 1 5.08 -8.82 5.78
C MET A 1 5.59 -8.93 4.36
N MET A 2 5.30 -7.95 3.52
CA MET A 2 5.86 -7.81 2.17
C MET A 2 6.76 -6.58 2.11
N LYS A 3 7.87 -6.64 1.37
CA LYS A 3 8.74 -5.48 1.11
C LYS A 3 8.73 -5.15 -0.38
N VAL A 4 8.63 -3.87 -0.72
CA VAL A 4 8.70 -3.35 -2.10
C VAL A 4 9.77 -2.28 -2.12
N ARG A 5 10.72 -2.40 -3.06
CA ARG A 5 11.93 -1.58 -3.10
C ARG A 5 12.30 -1.22 -4.54
N GLY A 6 13.05 -0.15 -4.70
CA GLY A 6 13.56 0.32 -6.00
C GLY A 6 12.65 1.39 -6.61
N ILE A 7 12.67 1.51 -7.94
CA ILE A 7 11.97 2.56 -8.67
C ILE A 7 10.74 1.96 -9.35
N ALA A 8 9.55 2.45 -9.00
CA ALA A 8 8.27 1.99 -9.53
C ALA A 8 7.68 2.98 -10.54
N ASN A 9 7.21 2.47 -11.67
CA ASN A 9 6.21 3.15 -12.49
C ASN A 9 4.79 2.92 -11.92
N ALA A 10 3.77 3.53 -12.51
CA ALA A 10 2.39 3.43 -12.02
C ALA A 10 1.83 1.98 -12.07
N ASN A 11 2.17 1.18 -13.08
CA ASN A 11 1.73 -0.21 -13.19
C ASN A 11 2.46 -1.13 -12.21
N ASP A 12 3.70 -0.80 -11.82
CA ASP A 12 4.42 -1.53 -10.78
C ASP A 12 3.70 -1.42 -9.43
N VAL A 13 3.11 -0.26 -9.13
CA VAL A 13 2.27 -0.07 -7.94
C VAL A 13 1.04 -0.98 -7.98
N VAL A 14 0.34 -1.06 -9.12
CA VAL A 14 -0.80 -1.99 -9.28
C VAL A 14 -0.36 -3.43 -9.03
N SER A 15 0.73 -3.84 -9.69
CA SER A 15 1.29 -5.19 -9.57
C SER A 15 1.73 -5.52 -8.13
N ALA A 16 2.25 -4.54 -7.39
CA ALA A 16 2.63 -4.72 -5.99
C ALA A 16 1.40 -5.04 -5.12
N TYR A 17 0.27 -4.37 -5.32
CA TYR A 17 -0.94 -4.63 -4.54
C TYR A 17 -1.71 -5.89 -4.99
N GLU A 18 -1.57 -6.31 -6.25
CA GLU A 18 -1.98 -7.66 -6.68
C GLU A 18 -1.20 -8.72 -5.90
N LYS A 19 0.12 -8.57 -5.82
CA LYS A 19 0.98 -9.47 -5.03
C LYS A 19 0.67 -9.41 -3.54
N ALA A 20 0.30 -8.24 -3.00
CA ALA A 20 -0.14 -8.11 -1.61
C ALA A 20 -1.39 -8.96 -1.33
N ASN A 21 -2.37 -8.94 -2.24
CA ASN A 21 -3.59 -9.75 -2.12
C ASN A 21 -3.29 -11.25 -2.22
N LEU A 22 -2.45 -11.65 -3.18
CA LEU A 22 -2.02 -13.05 -3.31
C LEU A 22 -1.27 -13.53 -2.05
N TYR A 23 -0.41 -12.68 -1.49
CA TYR A 23 0.28 -12.96 -0.24
C TYR A 23 -0.71 -13.14 0.92
N ALA A 24 -1.67 -12.23 1.06
CA ALA A 24 -2.70 -12.31 2.10
C ALA A 24 -3.51 -13.61 2.02
N LYS A 25 -3.98 -13.95 0.80
CA LYS A 25 -4.71 -15.19 0.51
C LYS A 25 -3.89 -16.43 0.84
N LYS A 26 -2.61 -16.48 0.44
CA LYS A 26 -1.70 -17.60 0.74
C LYS A 26 -1.58 -17.85 2.26
N HIS A 27 -1.67 -16.79 3.06
CA HIS A 27 -1.59 -16.86 4.51
C HIS A 27 -2.95 -16.86 5.22
N ASN A 28 -4.06 -16.99 4.48
CA ASN A 28 -5.43 -16.88 5.00
C ASN A 28 -5.64 -15.65 5.91
N SER A 29 -5.08 -14.52 5.51
CA SER A 29 -5.08 -13.28 6.28
C SER A 29 -5.81 -12.19 5.52
N SER A 30 -6.62 -11.39 6.23
CA SER A 30 -7.17 -10.12 5.73
C SER A 30 -6.24 -8.93 6.01
N LYS A 31 -5.10 -9.16 6.68
CA LYS A 31 -4.17 -8.12 7.14
C LYS A 31 -2.84 -8.24 6.42
N VAL A 32 -2.35 -7.12 5.90
CA VAL A 32 -1.04 -7.05 5.24
C VAL A 32 -0.25 -5.84 5.73
N LEU A 33 0.99 -6.09 6.12
CA LEU A 33 1.98 -5.05 6.35
C LEU A 33 2.90 -5.00 5.13
N VAL A 34 2.94 -3.85 4.47
CA VAL A 34 3.77 -3.57 3.30
C VAL A 34 4.81 -2.52 3.64
N ASP A 35 6.08 -2.87 3.56
CA ASP A 35 7.20 -1.94 3.69
C ASP A 35 7.55 -1.39 2.31
N VAL A 36 7.31 -0.08 2.12
CA VAL A 36 7.60 0.69 0.91
C VAL A 36 8.58 1.83 1.19
N SER A 37 9.33 1.73 2.30
CA SER A 37 10.24 2.80 2.74
C SER A 37 11.41 3.08 1.79
N GLU A 38 11.77 2.08 0.98
CA GLU A 38 12.82 2.15 -0.04
C GLU A 38 12.22 2.13 -1.46
N LEU A 39 10.95 2.57 -1.63
CA LEU A 39 10.26 2.64 -2.91
C LEU A 39 10.19 4.08 -3.43
N GLU A 40 10.83 4.33 -4.56
CA GLU A 40 10.75 5.59 -5.29
C GLU A 40 9.68 5.50 -6.39
N HIS A 41 8.97 6.61 -6.63
CA HIS A 41 7.95 6.68 -7.68
C HIS A 41 8.50 7.47 -8.87
N ARG A 42 8.56 6.85 -10.05
CA ARG A 42 8.98 7.49 -11.30
C ARG A 42 7.80 7.71 -12.23
N PHE A 43 6.83 8.49 -11.75
CA PHE A 43 5.65 8.87 -12.50
C PHE A 43 4.99 10.10 -11.87
N ALA A 44 4.10 10.75 -12.60
CA ALA A 44 3.47 11.97 -12.13
C ALA A 44 2.35 11.66 -11.12
N ALA A 45 2.07 12.61 -10.22
CA ALA A 45 1.01 12.47 -9.22
C ALA A 45 -0.36 12.14 -9.84
N ILE A 46 -0.65 12.63 -11.05
CA ILE A 46 -1.89 12.35 -11.77
C ILE A 46 -2.04 10.85 -12.09
N ASP A 47 -0.93 10.14 -12.30
CA ASP A 47 -0.97 8.72 -12.64
C ASP A 47 -1.43 7.86 -11.45
N ILE A 48 -1.21 8.30 -10.19
CA ILE A 48 -1.80 7.66 -9.00
C ILE A 48 -3.33 7.60 -9.13
N VAL A 49 -3.95 8.70 -9.58
CA VAL A 49 -5.41 8.79 -9.70
C VAL A 49 -5.93 7.76 -10.70
N ASN A 50 -5.19 7.57 -11.81
CA ASN A 50 -5.56 6.65 -12.88
C ASN A 50 -5.45 5.18 -12.46
N ILE A 51 -4.48 4.83 -11.61
CA ILE A 51 -4.27 3.45 -11.18
C ILE A 51 -5.09 3.06 -9.94
N MET A 52 -5.58 4.03 -9.16
CA MET A 52 -6.22 3.76 -7.87
C MET A 52 -7.45 2.83 -7.95
N PRO A 53 -8.34 2.92 -8.96
CA PRO A 53 -9.46 1.98 -9.08
C PRO A 53 -8.99 0.51 -9.22
N LYS A 54 -7.89 0.28 -9.95
CA LYS A 54 -7.30 -1.07 -10.09
C LYS A 54 -6.69 -1.54 -8.79
N VAL A 55 -5.93 -0.68 -8.13
CA VAL A 55 -5.38 -0.98 -6.80
C VAL A 55 -6.53 -1.33 -5.85
N ALA A 56 -7.56 -0.48 -5.75
CA ALA A 56 -8.69 -0.70 -4.87
C ALA A 56 -9.42 -2.02 -5.12
N HIS A 57 -9.65 -2.37 -6.39
CA HIS A 57 -10.21 -3.67 -6.77
C HIS A 57 -9.37 -4.84 -6.23
N ASN A 58 -8.04 -4.73 -6.30
CA ASN A 58 -7.13 -5.79 -5.88
C ASN A 58 -7.07 -5.99 -4.36
N ILE A 59 -7.34 -4.96 -3.56
CA ILE A 59 -7.17 -5.01 -2.09
C ILE A 59 -8.42 -4.65 -1.29
N GLY A 60 -9.60 -4.65 -1.92
CA GLY A 60 -10.85 -4.21 -1.29
C GLY A 60 -11.22 -4.89 0.03
N ASN A 61 -10.77 -6.13 0.25
CA ASN A 61 -11.06 -6.93 1.45
C ASN A 61 -9.90 -6.94 2.47
N LEU A 62 -8.88 -6.09 2.30
CA LEU A 62 -7.69 -6.09 3.13
C LEU A 62 -7.59 -4.86 4.05
N HIS A 63 -7.00 -5.07 5.22
CA HIS A 63 -6.43 -4.03 6.06
C HIS A 63 -4.94 -3.90 5.77
N ILE A 64 -4.50 -2.73 5.31
CA ILE A 64 -3.12 -2.51 4.88
C ILE A 64 -2.43 -1.49 5.76
N ALA A 65 -1.38 -1.93 6.45
CA ALA A 65 -0.41 -1.00 7.05
C ALA A 65 0.78 -0.82 6.12
N ARG A 66 1.10 0.42 5.79
CA ARG A 66 2.24 0.77 4.94
C ARG A 66 3.32 1.41 5.78
N VAL A 67 4.53 0.85 5.77
CA VAL A 67 5.71 1.53 6.33
C VAL A 67 6.33 2.36 5.21
N VAL A 68 6.42 3.67 5.39
CA VAL A 68 6.81 4.64 4.36
C VAL A 68 8.11 5.37 4.76
N GLY A 69 8.85 5.85 3.76
CA GLY A 69 10.07 6.64 3.95
C GLY A 69 9.79 8.13 4.16
N PHE A 70 10.85 8.93 4.37
CA PHE A 70 10.77 10.35 4.71
C PHE A 70 10.26 11.27 3.57
N GLU A 71 10.29 10.83 2.31
CA GLU A 71 9.80 11.61 1.17
C GLU A 71 8.42 11.12 0.72
N GLY A 72 7.37 11.71 1.28
CA GLY A 72 6.08 11.05 1.41
C GLY A 72 4.93 11.51 0.54
N TYR A 73 5.01 12.60 -0.25
CA TYR A 73 3.79 13.15 -0.88
C TYR A 73 3.05 12.10 -1.74
N MET A 74 3.76 11.24 -2.47
CA MET A 74 3.14 10.15 -3.24
C MET A 74 2.53 9.07 -2.33
N HIS A 75 3.11 8.81 -1.16
CA HIS A 75 2.55 7.89 -0.17
C HIS A 75 1.29 8.46 0.49
N ASP A 76 1.24 9.76 0.76
CA ASP A 76 0.08 10.46 1.30
C ASP A 76 -1.03 10.58 0.27
N LEU A 77 -0.66 10.90 -0.98
CA LEU A 77 -1.59 10.92 -2.10
C LEU A 77 -2.20 9.53 -2.29
N PHE A 78 -1.40 8.47 -2.27
CA PHE A 78 -1.91 7.10 -2.31
C PHE A 78 -2.94 6.86 -1.20
N LEU A 79 -2.59 7.20 0.05
CA LEU A 79 -3.45 7.00 1.21
C LEU A 79 -4.77 7.79 1.10
N GLN A 80 -4.70 9.05 0.67
CA GLN A 80 -5.86 9.89 0.47
C GLN A 80 -6.81 9.30 -0.59
N LYS A 81 -6.26 8.77 -1.69
CA LYS A 81 -7.07 8.22 -2.78
C LYS A 81 -7.64 6.85 -2.43
N ILE A 82 -6.88 5.97 -1.76
CA ILE A 82 -7.37 4.64 -1.41
C ILE A 82 -8.51 4.69 -0.38
N LYS A 83 -8.46 5.64 0.58
CA LYS A 83 -9.52 5.85 1.57
C LYS A 83 -10.87 6.21 0.93
N ARG A 84 -10.89 6.80 -0.28
CA ARG A 84 -12.14 7.08 -1.03
C ARG A 84 -12.87 5.82 -1.50
N PHE A 85 -12.19 4.68 -1.54
CA PHE A 85 -12.78 3.39 -1.89
C PHE A 85 -13.19 2.57 -0.66
N ASN A 86 -13.28 3.18 0.53
CA ASN A 86 -13.60 2.53 1.81
C ASN A 86 -12.62 1.41 2.20
N ILE A 87 -11.37 1.49 1.74
CA ILE A 87 -10.33 0.53 2.08
C ILE A 87 -9.59 0.97 3.34
N SER A 88 -9.46 0.05 4.28
CA SER A 88 -8.76 0.26 5.55
C SER A 88 -7.24 0.25 5.32
N ALA A 89 -6.67 1.40 5.00
CA ALA A 89 -5.22 1.56 4.86
C ALA A 89 -4.68 2.70 5.72
N GLU A 90 -3.44 2.57 6.20
CA GLU A 90 -2.75 3.62 6.94
C GLU A 90 -1.23 3.62 6.69
N ASN A 91 -0.61 4.80 6.70
CA ASN A 91 0.84 4.99 6.58
C ASN A 91 1.48 5.10 7.97
N PHE A 92 2.68 4.55 8.12
CA PHE A 92 3.46 4.56 9.35
C PHE A 92 4.93 4.80 9.05
N GLU A 93 5.62 5.50 9.95
CA GLU A 93 7.06 5.73 9.85
C GLU A 93 7.91 4.55 10.37
N CYS A 94 7.30 3.64 11.14
CA CYS A 94 8.01 2.50 11.68
C CYS A 94 7.18 1.22 11.69
N PHE A 95 7.88 0.08 11.66
CA PHE A 95 7.26 -1.25 11.67
C PHE A 95 6.45 -1.52 12.94
N LYS A 96 6.89 -0.99 14.09
CA LYS A 96 6.25 -1.25 15.39
C LYS A 96 4.82 -0.72 15.41
N SER A 97 4.60 0.53 15.05
CA SER A 97 3.27 1.16 15.04
C SER A 97 2.36 0.53 13.98
N ALA A 98 2.89 0.25 12.79
CA ALA A 98 2.17 -0.46 11.73
C ALA A 98 1.62 -1.82 12.19
N ARG A 99 2.46 -2.60 12.87
CA ARG A 99 2.06 -3.91 13.40
C ARG A 99 1.04 -3.78 14.53
N GLU A 100 1.25 -2.87 15.47
CA GLU A 100 0.32 -2.62 16.58
C GLU A 100 -1.07 -2.21 16.08
N TRP A 101 -1.14 -1.39 15.03
CA TRP A 101 -2.41 -1.00 14.41
C TRP A 101 -3.13 -2.20 13.80
N LEU A 102 -2.45 -3.03 12.99
CA LEU A 102 -3.05 -4.24 12.42
C LEU A 102 -3.53 -5.23 13.49
N SER A 103 -2.84 -5.33 14.61
CA SER A 103 -3.25 -6.22 15.71
C SER A 103 -4.54 -5.81 16.43
N ARG A 104 -5.00 -4.56 16.26
CA ARG A 104 -6.22 -4.02 16.90
C ARG A 104 -7.47 -4.09 16.02
N LEU A 105 -7.30 -4.37 14.73
CA LEU A 105 -8.38 -4.60 13.76
C LEU A 105 -8.88 -6.05 13.82
#